data_AF-A0A2U3KU90-F1
#
_entry.id   AF-A0A2U3KU90-F1
#
_cell.length_a   1.000
_cell.length_b   1.000
_cell.length_c   1.000
_cell.angle_alpha   90.00
_cell.angle_beta   90.00
_cell.angle_gamma   90.00
#
_symmetry.space_group_name_H-M   'P 1'
#
loop_
_entity.id
_entity.type
_entity.pdbx_description
1 polymer ?
#
loop_
_entity_poly.entity_id
_entity_poly.type
_entity_poly.pdbx_seq_one_letter_code
_entity_poly.pdbx_strand_id
1 'polypeptide(L)'
;MAEILEKLKGKLVVSCQAAPGDPLEDTETIRRIARSVTEAGAAGLRVNSPEHVAAIRQDSDLPIIGIQKRYGGELIHITPDFASAAALAEAGASIIALDCTDRVWDHGDPWRVVIERIHRELNLPVMADIATLDEARAAAGAGADMVGTTLNGYTEETRNHDSFNWPLLAAMVRQIHAPVIAEGHISSPEEARRAVSAGAWCVIVGSAISRPGLITSNFVRALQPGAAAPAIGVDIGGTSIKAGLVDARGLVTLTTQVPTDAPGGRDAIAANLCKAVQPVLSAARDRDIVPAGLGIASAGAIDAQDGSVFAATDNLPGWAGFPLQKFAEERLGLPTWVVNDAHAAVLAELHFGLGRSLSDFVAITIGTGIGGGVVCGGKLLRGQHGFAGTIGHHVIREGGLPCNCGRRGCLEAYVSTAALLREYRERGGSIPDGSDDAAVALQISQLAIAGSPAAVGAYRALAGYLAEGIANIFNLFDPEAVLVSGGLVEGQVQFLPCVARQVASLLHFGSKRQPCVQAAQAGLFAGVQGAASLVFEGVR
;
A
#
# COMPACT_ATOMS: atom_id res chain seq x y z
N MET A 1 8.28 33.98 16.53
CA MET A 1 8.38 32.61 15.98
C MET A 1 8.58 31.59 17.10
N ALA A 2 9.67 31.64 17.90
CA ALA A 2 9.95 30.66 18.97
C ALA A 2 8.82 30.47 20.01
N GLU A 3 8.13 31.55 20.41
CA GLU A 3 7.05 31.47 21.40
C GLU A 3 5.84 30.63 20.93
N ILE A 4 5.51 30.68 19.62
CA ILE A 4 4.43 29.87 19.05
C ILE A 4 4.81 28.38 19.07
N LEU A 5 6.07 28.06 18.78
CA LEU A 5 6.58 26.69 18.77
C LEU A 5 6.61 26.07 20.18
N GLU A 6 7.00 26.85 21.19
CA GLU A 6 7.01 26.40 22.58
C GLU A 6 5.60 26.11 23.10
N LYS A 7 4.56 26.83 22.64
CA LYS A 7 3.15 26.50 22.99
C LYS A 7 2.74 25.09 22.56
N LEU A 8 3.37 24.54 21.52
CA LEU A 8 3.06 23.21 20.99
C LEU A 8 3.88 22.09 21.67
N LYS A 9 4.91 22.42 22.44
CA LYS A 9 5.87 21.44 22.98
C LYS A 9 5.23 20.45 23.95
N GLY A 10 5.35 19.17 23.64
CA GLY A 10 4.74 18.06 24.36
C GLY A 10 3.21 18.03 24.27
N LYS A 11 2.60 18.76 23.32
CA LYS A 11 1.15 18.89 23.18
C LYS A 11 0.63 18.20 21.92
N LEU A 12 -0.70 18.12 21.85
CA LEU A 12 -1.45 17.62 20.71
C LEU A 12 -1.90 18.78 19.82
N VAL A 13 -1.63 18.64 18.53
CA VAL A 13 -2.21 19.44 17.46
C VAL A 13 -3.20 18.56 16.70
N VAL A 14 -4.38 19.09 16.38
CA VAL A 14 -5.41 18.32 15.67
C VAL A 14 -5.55 18.82 14.24
N SER A 15 -5.42 17.89 13.29
CA SER A 15 -5.65 18.19 11.87
C SER A 15 -7.15 18.17 11.58
N CYS A 16 -7.74 19.35 11.38
CA CYS A 16 -9.16 19.54 11.09
C CYS A 16 -9.34 19.72 9.58
N GLN A 17 -9.54 18.61 8.88
CA GLN A 17 -9.70 18.59 7.43
C GLN A 17 -10.53 17.37 7.02
N ALA A 18 -11.28 17.52 5.94
CA ALA A 18 -12.00 16.45 5.27
C ALA A 18 -11.28 16.05 3.96
N ALA A 19 -11.51 14.83 3.48
CA ALA A 19 -11.03 14.41 2.16
C ALA A 19 -12.01 14.89 1.07
N PRO A 20 -11.56 15.07 -0.18
CA PRO A 20 -12.45 15.34 -1.30
C PRO A 20 -13.60 14.32 -1.38
N GLY A 21 -14.85 14.80 -1.38
CA GLY A 21 -16.05 13.97 -1.41
C GLY A 21 -16.48 13.37 -0.06
N ASP A 22 -15.79 13.68 1.04
CA ASP A 22 -16.20 13.29 2.39
C ASP A 22 -17.44 14.11 2.81
N PRO A 23 -18.47 13.52 3.45
CA PRO A 23 -19.65 14.26 3.89
C PRO A 23 -19.37 15.44 4.83
N LEU A 24 -18.16 15.51 5.41
CA LEU A 24 -17.71 16.62 6.26
C LEU A 24 -16.91 17.69 5.51
N GLU A 25 -16.76 17.59 4.19
CA GLU A 25 -16.12 18.60 3.34
C GLU A 25 -17.02 19.84 3.17
N ASP A 26 -17.22 20.55 4.28
CA ASP A 26 -17.98 21.79 4.37
C ASP A 26 -17.29 22.72 5.40
N THR A 27 -17.14 23.99 5.04
CA THR A 27 -16.38 24.99 5.82
C THR A 27 -16.92 25.16 7.24
N GLU A 28 -18.24 25.25 7.40
CA GLU A 28 -18.88 25.42 8.70
C GLU A 28 -18.77 24.14 9.55
N THR A 29 -18.84 22.97 8.92
CA THR A 29 -18.61 21.68 9.58
C THR A 29 -17.18 21.54 10.10
N ILE A 30 -16.18 21.88 9.29
CA ILE A 30 -14.77 21.87 9.68
C ILE A 30 -14.51 22.86 10.81
N ARG A 31 -15.13 24.06 10.77
CA ARG A 31 -15.09 25.05 11.85
C ARG A 31 -15.64 24.50 13.16
N ARG A 32 -16.77 23.79 13.14
CA ARG A 32 -17.36 23.15 14.34
C ARG A 32 -16.47 22.06 14.92
N ILE A 33 -15.84 21.25 14.07
CA ILE A 33 -14.85 20.24 14.51
C ILE A 33 -13.68 20.94 15.21
N ALA A 34 -13.11 21.98 14.59
CA ALA A 34 -12.01 22.75 15.15
C ALA A 34 -12.37 23.37 16.52
N ARG A 35 -13.58 23.91 16.66
CA ARG A 35 -14.07 24.44 17.93
C ARG A 35 -14.17 23.33 18.99
N SER A 36 -14.75 22.18 18.64
CA SER A 36 -14.89 21.04 19.54
C SER A 36 -13.55 20.54 20.07
N VAL A 37 -12.54 20.40 19.21
CA VAL A 37 -11.22 19.90 19.63
C VAL A 37 -10.41 20.96 20.39
N THR A 38 -10.65 22.24 20.10
CA THR A 38 -10.09 23.36 20.88
C THR A 38 -10.65 23.34 22.31
N GLU A 39 -11.97 23.23 22.48
CA GLU A 39 -12.62 23.12 23.79
C GLU A 39 -12.17 21.86 24.55
N ALA A 40 -11.82 20.78 23.83
CA ALA A 40 -11.29 19.55 24.41
C ALA A 40 -9.79 19.62 24.80
N GLY A 41 -9.10 20.74 24.53
CA GLY A 41 -7.73 20.99 24.98
C GLY A 41 -6.64 20.73 23.94
N ALA A 42 -6.96 20.69 22.64
CA ALA A 42 -5.94 20.78 21.59
C ALA A 42 -5.11 22.07 21.77
N ALA A 43 -3.79 22.00 21.59
CA ALA A 43 -2.91 23.16 21.75
C ALA A 43 -2.64 23.91 20.44
N GLY A 44 -3.04 23.32 19.31
CA GLY A 44 -2.94 23.89 17.98
C GLY A 44 -3.82 23.14 16.99
N LEU A 45 -4.02 23.73 15.82
CA LEU A 45 -4.83 23.17 14.74
C LEU A 45 -4.00 23.08 13.47
N ARG A 46 -4.20 22.02 12.68
CA ARG A 46 -3.67 21.93 11.31
C ARG A 46 -4.85 21.97 10.33
N VAL A 47 -4.86 22.92 9.41
CA VAL A 47 -6.07 23.25 8.62
C VAL A 47 -5.72 23.39 7.15
N ASN A 48 -6.51 22.75 6.29
CA ASN A 48 -6.35 22.82 4.84
C ASN A 48 -7.24 23.91 4.24
N SER A 49 -6.68 24.70 3.32
CA SER A 49 -7.26 25.82 2.58
C SER A 49 -7.29 27.18 3.32
N PRO A 50 -7.03 28.30 2.63
CA PRO A 50 -7.22 29.65 3.20
C PRO A 50 -8.65 29.90 3.70
N GLU A 51 -9.66 29.35 3.01
CA GLU A 51 -11.06 29.48 3.40
C GLU A 51 -11.32 28.91 4.80
N HIS A 52 -10.89 27.67 5.05
CA HIS A 52 -11.09 27.04 6.36
C HIS A 52 -10.24 27.70 7.44
N VAL A 53 -9.01 28.14 7.12
CA VAL A 53 -8.15 28.88 8.06
C VAL A 53 -8.85 30.17 8.49
N ALA A 54 -9.38 30.95 7.56
CA ALA A 54 -10.09 32.20 7.84
C ALA A 54 -11.36 31.97 8.66
N ALA A 55 -12.11 30.91 8.36
CA ALA A 55 -13.31 30.54 9.10
C ALA A 55 -13.00 30.12 10.54
N ILE A 56 -11.97 29.29 10.76
CA ILE A 56 -11.58 28.81 12.09
C ILE A 56 -10.95 29.93 12.93
N ARG A 57 -10.17 30.82 12.31
CA ARG A 57 -9.52 31.93 13.02
C ARG A 57 -10.53 32.87 13.70
N GLN A 58 -11.77 32.93 13.24
CA GLN A 58 -12.84 33.71 13.88
C GLN A 58 -13.21 33.18 15.28
N ASP A 59 -12.95 31.90 15.56
CA ASP A 59 -13.38 31.22 16.79
C ASP A 59 -12.23 30.77 17.69
N SER A 60 -10.97 30.85 17.22
CA SER A 60 -9.82 30.28 17.92
C SER A 60 -8.57 31.13 17.79
N ASP A 61 -7.94 31.39 18.94
CA ASP A 61 -6.62 32.04 19.05
C ASP A 61 -5.47 31.01 19.08
N LEU A 62 -5.77 29.71 18.95
CA LEU A 62 -4.73 28.68 18.91
C LEU A 62 -3.80 28.88 17.71
N PRO A 63 -2.53 28.45 17.80
CA PRO A 63 -1.66 28.32 16.64
C PRO A 63 -2.31 27.47 15.55
N ILE A 64 -2.41 28.03 14.34
CA ILE A 64 -2.91 27.31 13.15
C ILE A 64 -1.73 27.03 12.22
N ILE A 65 -1.48 25.75 11.96
CA ILE A 65 -0.59 25.27 10.90
C ILE A 65 -1.44 25.20 9.62
N GLY A 66 -1.27 26.20 8.76
CA GLY A 66 -1.98 26.29 7.48
C GLY A 66 -1.33 25.43 6.41
N ILE A 67 -2.14 24.71 5.64
CA ILE A 67 -1.73 24.02 4.41
C ILE A 67 -2.70 24.30 3.28
N GLN A 68 -2.24 24.20 2.04
CA GLN A 68 -3.10 24.21 0.87
C GLN A 68 -2.75 23.05 -0.05
N LYS A 69 -3.57 21.99 -0.01
CA LYS A 69 -3.38 20.81 -0.84
C LYS A 69 -3.80 21.10 -2.28
N ARG A 70 -2.93 20.76 -3.24
CA ARG A 70 -3.31 20.57 -4.65
C ARG A 70 -3.13 19.11 -5.02
N TYR A 71 -4.07 18.61 -5.82
CA TYR A 71 -4.09 17.22 -6.28
C TYR A 71 -3.65 17.19 -7.75
N GLY A 72 -2.57 16.45 -8.04
CA GLY A 72 -2.08 16.18 -9.38
C GLY A 72 -2.12 14.68 -9.64
N GLY A 73 -3.23 14.18 -10.20
CA GLY A 73 -3.49 12.74 -10.24
C GLY A 73 -3.71 12.18 -8.82
N GLU A 74 -2.96 11.14 -8.46
CA GLU A 74 -2.98 10.53 -7.11
C GLU A 74 -2.03 11.22 -6.12
N LEU A 75 -1.22 12.18 -6.58
CA LEU A 75 -0.21 12.84 -5.75
C LEU A 75 -0.75 14.11 -5.11
N ILE A 76 -0.41 14.29 -3.84
CA ILE A 76 -0.74 15.49 -3.05
C ILE A 76 0.50 16.37 -2.97
N HIS A 77 0.36 17.63 -3.40
CA HIS A 77 1.35 18.68 -3.20
C HIS A 77 0.85 19.64 -2.11
N ILE A 78 1.57 19.73 -1.00
CA ILE A 78 1.22 20.59 0.14
C ILE A 78 1.83 21.98 -0.05
N THR A 79 0.98 22.99 -0.24
CA THR A 79 1.34 24.41 -0.35
C THR A 79 2.43 24.65 -1.41
N PRO A 80 2.10 24.51 -2.70
CA PRO A 80 3.07 24.31 -3.78
C PRO A 80 3.88 25.55 -4.18
N ASP A 81 3.43 26.74 -3.79
CA ASP A 81 4.00 28.01 -4.23
C ASP A 81 3.86 29.08 -3.14
N PHE A 82 4.65 30.16 -3.26
CA PHE A 82 4.58 31.24 -2.29
C PHE A 82 3.21 31.93 -2.26
N ALA A 83 2.49 31.97 -3.40
CA ALA A 83 1.15 32.56 -3.45
C ALA A 83 0.17 31.80 -2.53
N SER A 84 0.25 30.47 -2.50
CA SER A 84 -0.53 29.63 -1.59
C SER A 84 -0.15 29.89 -0.12
N ALA A 85 1.16 30.02 0.17
CA ALA A 85 1.63 30.38 1.51
C ALA A 85 1.14 31.77 1.97
N ALA A 86 1.18 32.76 1.08
CA ALA A 86 0.71 34.11 1.35
C ALA A 86 -0.80 34.14 1.61
N ALA A 87 -1.60 33.39 0.83
CA ALA A 87 -3.05 33.28 1.04
C ALA A 87 -3.39 32.64 2.40
N LEU A 88 -2.63 31.63 2.84
CA LEU A 88 -2.78 31.03 4.17
C LEU A 88 -2.41 32.02 5.28
N ALA A 89 -1.35 32.80 5.10
CA ALA A 89 -0.94 33.83 6.05
C ALA A 89 -2.00 34.94 6.18
N GLU A 90 -2.52 35.43 5.06
CA GLU A 90 -3.61 36.42 5.02
C GLU A 90 -4.89 35.90 5.69
N ALA A 91 -5.20 34.61 5.51
CA ALA A 91 -6.31 33.95 6.19
C ALA A 91 -6.12 33.79 7.70
N GLY A 92 -4.90 34.02 8.23
CA GLY A 92 -4.61 33.99 9.66
C GLY A 92 -3.90 32.73 10.15
N ALA A 93 -3.19 32.00 9.27
CA ALA A 93 -2.29 30.93 9.69
C ALA A 93 -1.14 31.48 10.55
N SER A 94 -0.75 30.74 11.59
CA SER A 94 0.37 31.09 12.49
C SER A 94 1.67 30.42 12.10
N ILE A 95 1.59 29.30 11.38
CA ILE A 95 2.70 28.51 10.85
C ILE A 95 2.28 28.06 9.44
N ILE A 96 3.19 28.10 8.47
CA ILE A 96 2.93 27.58 7.13
C ILE A 96 3.61 26.23 6.97
N ALA A 97 2.84 25.19 6.61
CA ALA A 97 3.40 23.90 6.27
C ALA A 97 3.54 23.73 4.74
N LEU A 98 4.69 23.21 4.33
CA LEU A 98 5.09 23.03 2.93
C LEU A 98 5.55 21.60 2.68
N ASP A 99 5.26 21.08 1.50
CA ASP A 99 5.92 19.90 0.97
C ASP A 99 7.40 20.20 0.69
N CYS A 100 8.29 19.55 1.43
CA CYS A 100 9.74 19.68 1.28
C CYS A 100 10.36 18.36 0.80
N THR A 101 9.63 17.61 -0.03
CA THR A 101 10.12 16.38 -0.66
C THR A 101 10.96 16.68 -1.90
N ASP A 102 11.81 15.73 -2.31
CA ASP A 102 12.60 15.84 -3.55
C ASP A 102 11.78 15.50 -4.81
N ARG A 103 10.45 15.45 -4.69
CA ARG A 103 9.53 15.21 -5.81
C ARG A 103 9.58 16.38 -6.81
N VAL A 104 9.65 16.04 -8.09
CA VAL A 104 9.61 17.02 -9.17
C VAL A 104 8.15 17.31 -9.52
N TRP A 105 7.77 18.58 -9.49
CA TRP A 105 6.43 19.05 -9.82
C TRP A 105 6.45 19.86 -11.10
N ASP A 106 5.46 19.67 -11.98
CA ASP A 106 5.30 20.45 -13.22
C ASP A 106 4.97 21.93 -12.95
N HIS A 107 4.48 22.21 -11.74
CA HIS A 107 4.05 23.52 -11.28
C HIS A 107 4.40 23.70 -9.79
N GLY A 108 4.79 24.91 -9.40
CA GLY A 108 5.19 25.26 -8.04
C GLY A 108 6.54 25.96 -8.01
N ASP A 109 6.84 26.60 -6.88
CA ASP A 109 8.15 27.20 -6.63
C ASP A 109 9.05 26.16 -5.93
N PRO A 110 10.38 26.17 -6.14
CA PRO A 110 11.28 25.31 -5.36
C PRO A 110 11.10 25.57 -3.87
N TRP A 111 10.78 24.54 -3.09
CA TRP A 111 10.39 24.69 -1.68
C TRP A 111 11.44 25.47 -0.86
N ARG A 112 12.74 25.34 -1.16
CA ARG A 112 13.82 26.12 -0.52
C ARG A 112 13.63 27.63 -0.69
N VAL A 113 13.23 28.07 -1.88
CA VAL A 113 12.93 29.47 -2.18
C VAL A 113 11.66 29.90 -1.45
N VAL A 114 10.66 29.03 -1.36
CA VAL A 114 9.43 29.32 -0.63
C VAL A 114 9.70 29.52 0.87
N ILE A 115 10.55 28.69 1.50
CA ILE A 115 10.96 28.86 2.91
C ILE A 115 11.54 30.26 3.12
N GLU A 116 12.57 30.63 2.34
CA GLU A 116 13.22 31.94 2.46
C GLU A 116 12.24 33.10 2.29
N ARG A 117 11.32 32.98 1.34
CA ARG A 117 10.30 34.01 1.08
C ARG A 117 9.28 34.10 2.20
N ILE A 118 8.82 32.99 2.79
CA ILE A 118 7.91 33.03 3.93
C ILE A 118 8.55 33.76 5.11
N HIS A 119 9.80 33.47 5.43
CA HIS A 119 10.49 34.17 6.52
C HIS A 119 10.66 35.67 6.23
N ARG A 120 11.10 36.01 5.02
CA ARG A 120 11.39 37.41 4.65
C ARG A 120 10.14 38.26 4.46
N GLU A 121 9.13 37.73 3.78
CA GLU A 121 7.96 38.48 3.31
C GLU A 121 6.74 38.30 4.21
N LEU A 122 6.56 37.14 4.84
CA LEU A 122 5.41 36.86 5.72
C LEU A 122 5.77 36.90 7.21
N ASN A 123 7.06 36.78 7.57
CA ASN A 123 7.55 36.73 8.94
C ASN A 123 6.86 35.64 9.80
N LEU A 124 6.60 34.49 9.18
CA LEU A 124 5.95 33.34 9.81
C LEU A 124 6.90 32.12 9.86
N PRO A 125 6.78 31.27 10.90
CA PRO A 125 7.52 30.01 10.95
C PRO A 125 7.04 29.02 9.89
N VAL A 126 7.97 28.19 9.43
CA VAL A 126 7.73 27.15 8.43
C VAL A 126 7.85 25.76 9.04
N MET A 127 6.87 24.91 8.77
CA MET A 127 6.93 23.47 9.01
C MET A 127 7.19 22.74 7.69
N ALA A 128 8.29 22.00 7.61
CA ALA A 128 8.61 21.17 6.47
C ALA A 128 7.96 19.79 6.62
N ASP A 129 7.06 19.44 5.72
CA ASP A 129 6.55 18.09 5.57
C ASP A 129 7.53 17.27 4.72
N ILE A 130 8.02 16.16 5.29
CA ILE A 130 9.00 15.30 4.65
C ILE A 130 8.51 13.84 4.64
N ALA A 131 9.16 13.04 3.81
CA ALA A 131 9.01 11.60 3.77
C ALA A 131 10.27 10.87 4.26
N THR A 132 11.46 11.40 4.01
CA THR A 132 12.73 10.73 4.36
C THR A 132 13.60 11.52 5.33
N LEU A 133 14.60 10.86 5.92
CA LEU A 133 15.56 11.52 6.80
C LEU A 133 16.45 12.52 6.04
N ASP A 134 16.76 12.25 4.78
CA ASP A 134 17.59 13.15 3.98
C ASP A 134 16.83 14.41 3.60
N GLU A 135 15.54 14.31 3.26
CA GLU A 135 14.64 15.45 3.14
C GLU A 135 14.54 16.24 4.44
N ALA A 136 14.47 15.56 5.59
CA ALA A 136 14.47 16.21 6.90
C ALA A 136 15.73 17.05 7.14
N ARG A 137 16.92 16.50 6.82
CA ARG A 137 18.21 17.21 6.91
C ARG A 137 18.26 18.38 5.94
N ALA A 138 17.81 18.16 4.70
CA ALA A 138 17.75 19.16 3.65
C ALA A 138 16.85 20.34 4.02
N ALA A 139 15.68 20.08 4.60
CA ALA A 139 14.72 21.09 5.00
C ALA A 139 15.19 21.89 6.23
N ALA A 140 15.71 21.20 7.24
CA ALA A 140 16.33 21.87 8.39
C ALA A 140 17.51 22.75 7.97
N GLY A 141 18.37 22.26 7.05
CA GLY A 141 19.47 23.04 6.49
C GLY A 141 19.05 24.25 5.64
N ALA A 142 17.84 24.23 5.09
CA ALA A 142 17.24 25.36 4.36
C ALA A 142 16.55 26.39 5.28
N GLY A 143 16.53 26.15 6.60
CA GLY A 143 15.97 27.06 7.58
C GLY A 143 14.55 26.72 8.07
N ALA A 144 13.98 25.55 7.73
CA ALA A 144 12.67 25.16 8.27
C ALA A 144 12.68 25.19 9.82
N ASP A 145 11.67 25.81 10.42
CA ASP A 145 11.55 25.96 11.89
C ASP A 145 11.06 24.67 12.57
N MET A 146 10.39 23.79 11.81
CA MET A 146 9.89 22.50 12.27
C MET A 146 10.00 21.49 11.11
N VAL A 147 10.16 20.21 11.43
CA VAL A 147 10.18 19.15 10.42
C VAL A 147 9.24 18.01 10.83
N GLY A 148 8.26 17.69 9.99
CA GLY A 148 7.22 16.72 10.27
C GLY A 148 7.21 15.52 9.33
N THR A 149 6.91 14.33 9.86
CA THR A 149 6.84 13.06 9.11
C THR A 149 5.60 12.91 8.23
N THR A 150 4.87 13.99 7.94
CA THR A 150 3.56 14.01 7.27
C THR A 150 3.51 13.21 5.98
N LEU A 151 4.55 13.29 5.15
CA LEU A 151 4.57 12.71 3.81
C LEU A 151 5.21 11.31 3.78
N ASN A 152 5.64 10.77 4.92
CA ASN A 152 6.08 9.38 5.04
C ASN A 152 4.87 8.45 4.85
N GLY A 153 4.91 7.60 3.83
CA GLY A 153 3.75 6.81 3.36
C GLY A 153 3.04 7.43 2.14
N TYR A 154 3.36 8.67 1.78
CA TYR A 154 2.69 9.43 0.70
C TYR A 154 3.62 9.79 -0.48
N THR A 155 4.90 9.39 -0.42
CA THR A 155 5.86 9.49 -1.53
C THR A 155 6.18 8.12 -2.10
N GLU A 156 6.65 8.06 -3.34
CA GLU A 156 6.99 6.80 -3.99
C GLU A 156 8.01 5.96 -3.20
N GLU A 157 9.03 6.61 -2.63
CA GLU A 157 10.07 5.93 -1.83
C GLU A 157 9.53 5.37 -0.50
N THR A 158 8.49 5.99 0.06
CA THR A 158 7.99 5.65 1.40
C THR A 158 6.61 5.02 1.41
N ARG A 159 6.01 4.78 0.23
CA ARG A 159 4.65 4.24 0.05
C ARG A 159 4.40 2.88 0.72
N ASN A 160 5.46 2.17 1.12
CA ASN A 160 5.37 0.90 1.82
C ASN A 160 5.20 1.06 3.34
N HIS A 161 5.10 2.30 3.84
CA HIS A 161 4.88 2.58 5.26
C HIS A 161 3.39 2.88 5.53
N ASP A 162 2.64 1.83 5.88
CA ASP A 162 1.20 1.95 6.20
C ASP A 162 0.93 2.25 7.69
N SER A 163 1.99 2.42 8.48
CA SER A 163 1.96 2.68 9.92
C SER A 163 3.00 3.73 10.31
N PHE A 164 2.90 4.28 11.52
CA PHE A 164 3.82 5.33 11.95
C PHE A 164 5.28 4.83 12.00
N ASN A 165 6.17 5.55 11.32
CA ASN A 165 7.57 5.16 11.16
C ASN A 165 8.43 5.56 12.37
N TRP A 166 8.45 4.68 13.38
CA TRP A 166 9.28 4.85 14.58
C TRP A 166 10.78 4.98 14.30
N PRO A 167 11.39 4.18 13.39
CA PRO A 167 12.80 4.36 13.03
C PRO A 167 13.13 5.75 12.49
N LEU A 168 12.28 6.30 11.62
CA LEU A 168 12.44 7.65 11.07
C LEU A 168 12.36 8.69 12.17
N LEU A 169 11.33 8.65 13.04
CA LEU A 169 11.22 9.56 14.17
C LEU A 169 12.48 9.52 15.03
N ALA A 170 12.95 8.32 15.41
CA ALA A 170 14.13 8.15 16.24
C ALA A 170 15.40 8.66 15.55
N ALA A 171 15.51 8.55 14.23
CA ALA A 171 16.63 9.08 13.47
C ALA A 171 16.57 10.62 13.39
N MET A 172 15.40 11.20 13.16
CA MET A 172 15.18 12.64 13.12
C MET A 172 15.52 13.28 14.47
N VAL A 173 14.97 12.77 15.58
CA VAL A 173 15.24 13.28 16.93
C VAL A 173 16.75 13.27 17.26
N ARG A 174 17.49 12.30 16.74
CA ARG A 174 18.95 12.20 16.96
C ARG A 174 19.78 13.15 16.10
N GLN A 175 19.28 13.57 14.94
CA GLN A 175 20.12 14.17 13.89
C GLN A 175 19.64 15.55 13.42
N ILE A 176 18.39 15.91 13.69
CA ILE A 176 17.77 17.16 13.27
C ILE A 176 17.70 18.09 14.48
N HIS A 177 18.23 19.31 14.31
CA HIS A 177 18.28 20.32 15.39
C HIS A 177 16.97 21.10 15.53
N ALA A 178 16.18 21.18 14.44
CA ALA A 178 14.86 21.79 14.46
C ALA A 178 13.84 20.89 15.19
N PRO A 179 12.81 21.45 15.84
CA PRO A 179 11.65 20.73 16.36
C PRO A 179 11.11 19.65 15.41
N VAL A 180 11.17 18.39 15.84
CA VAL A 180 10.67 17.23 15.08
C VAL A 180 9.21 16.96 15.43
N ILE A 181 8.34 16.88 14.43
CA ILE A 181 6.91 16.69 14.60
C ILE A 181 6.52 15.27 14.19
N ALA A 182 5.86 14.56 15.11
CA ALA A 182 5.35 13.24 14.84
C ALA A 182 3.95 13.36 14.21
N GLU A 183 3.86 13.07 12.91
CA GLU A 183 2.62 13.13 12.15
C GLU A 183 2.53 11.99 11.13
N GLY A 184 1.30 11.63 10.75
CA GLY A 184 1.00 10.52 9.85
C GLY A 184 0.80 9.23 10.64
N HIS A 185 -0.27 8.48 10.37
CA HIS A 185 -0.51 7.14 10.94
C HIS A 185 -0.51 6.98 12.48
N ILE A 186 -0.51 8.07 13.26
CA ILE A 186 -0.73 8.02 14.72
C ILE A 186 -2.22 7.84 14.99
N SER A 187 -2.56 6.75 15.65
CA SER A 187 -3.93 6.24 15.75
C SER A 187 -4.46 6.12 17.17
N SER A 188 -3.60 6.18 18.19
CA SER A 188 -4.02 6.09 19.60
C SER A 188 -3.34 7.11 20.52
N PRO A 189 -3.94 7.41 21.69
CA PRO A 189 -3.30 8.22 22.74
C PRO A 189 -1.96 7.68 23.22
N GLU A 190 -1.79 6.35 23.27
CA GLU A 190 -0.54 5.69 23.67
C GLU A 190 0.58 5.95 22.66
N GLU A 191 0.27 5.89 21.36
CA GLU A 191 1.20 6.22 20.30
C GLU A 191 1.61 7.69 20.37
N ALA A 192 0.67 8.60 20.59
CA ALA A 192 0.96 10.03 20.78
C ALA A 192 1.91 10.25 21.99
N ARG A 193 1.61 9.63 23.13
CA ARG A 193 2.48 9.71 24.32
C ARG A 193 3.87 9.12 24.05
N ARG A 194 3.94 8.00 23.32
CA ARG A 194 5.20 7.35 22.95
C ARG A 194 6.03 8.23 22.03
N ALA A 195 5.42 8.91 21.06
CA ALA A 195 6.12 9.83 20.17
C ALA A 195 6.77 10.99 20.93
N VAL A 196 6.03 11.65 21.83
CA VAL A 196 6.59 12.71 22.70
C VAL A 196 7.70 12.15 23.58
N SER A 197 7.50 10.97 24.17
CA SER A 197 8.52 10.32 25.02
C SER A 197 9.78 9.93 24.23
N ALA A 198 9.66 9.69 22.93
CA ALA A 198 10.76 9.40 22.02
C ALA A 198 11.47 10.68 21.53
N GLY A 199 11.04 11.86 21.97
CA GLY A 199 11.65 13.15 21.66
C GLY A 199 10.95 13.96 20.56
N ALA A 200 9.77 13.55 20.10
CA ALA A 200 8.95 14.41 19.24
C ALA A 200 8.58 15.69 20.00
N TRP A 201 8.70 16.84 19.33
CA TRP A 201 8.36 18.13 19.88
C TRP A 201 6.86 18.25 20.13
N CYS A 202 6.04 17.86 19.17
CA CYS A 202 4.60 17.71 19.35
C CYS A 202 4.07 16.60 18.44
N VAL A 203 2.79 16.27 18.61
CA VAL A 203 2.11 15.25 17.81
C VAL A 203 0.97 15.89 17.05
N ILE A 204 0.87 15.63 15.75
CA ILE A 204 -0.28 16.02 14.94
C ILE A 204 -1.11 14.78 14.60
N VAL A 205 -2.40 14.80 14.96
CA VAL A 205 -3.34 13.71 14.69
C VAL A 205 -4.50 14.23 13.84
N GLY A 206 -4.77 13.56 12.72
CA GLY A 206 -5.89 13.87 11.83
C GLY A 206 -6.98 12.81 11.89
N SER A 207 -6.91 11.85 10.98
CA SER A 207 -7.91 10.79 10.76
C SER A 207 -8.46 10.09 12.00
N ALA A 208 -7.66 9.93 13.06
CA ALA A 208 -8.10 9.29 14.30
C ALA A 208 -8.98 10.20 15.21
N ILE A 209 -9.11 11.49 14.88
CA ILE A 209 -9.92 12.47 15.62
C ILE A 209 -10.99 13.11 14.71
N SER A 210 -10.59 13.63 13.54
CA SER A 210 -11.46 14.49 12.72
C SER A 210 -12.27 13.76 11.66
N ARG A 211 -12.14 12.42 11.55
CA ARG A 211 -12.86 11.60 10.55
C ARG A 211 -13.77 10.56 11.21
N PRO A 212 -14.94 10.94 11.74
CA PRO A 212 -15.85 10.03 12.45
C PRO A 212 -16.30 8.85 11.60
N GLY A 213 -16.42 8.97 10.27
CA GLY A 213 -16.71 7.82 9.39
C GLY A 213 -15.62 6.74 9.46
N LEU A 214 -14.35 7.16 9.42
CA LEU A 214 -13.21 6.25 9.53
C LEU A 214 -13.09 5.66 10.94
N ILE A 215 -13.27 6.48 11.98
CA ILE A 215 -13.30 6.04 13.38
C ILE A 215 -14.41 5.00 13.56
N THR A 216 -15.63 5.30 13.13
CA THR A 216 -16.79 4.40 13.20
C THR A 216 -16.50 3.10 12.45
N SER A 217 -15.88 3.15 11.27
CA SER A 217 -15.51 1.93 10.53
C SER A 217 -14.55 1.03 11.31
N ASN A 218 -13.68 1.60 12.15
CA ASN A 218 -12.80 0.83 13.02
C ASN A 218 -13.57 0.19 14.17
N PHE A 219 -14.50 0.93 14.80
CA PHE A 219 -15.36 0.38 15.85
C PHE A 219 -16.33 -0.67 15.35
N VAL A 220 -17.03 -0.41 14.24
CA VAL A 220 -17.91 -1.39 13.58
C VAL A 220 -17.15 -2.66 13.28
N ARG A 221 -15.91 -2.56 12.77
CA ARG A 221 -15.05 -3.72 12.53
C ARG A 221 -14.66 -4.44 13.82
N ALA A 222 -14.32 -3.71 14.88
CA ALA A 222 -13.96 -4.28 16.17
C ALA A 222 -15.14 -4.95 16.90
N LEU A 223 -16.37 -4.49 16.65
CA LEU A 223 -17.60 -4.99 17.27
C LEU A 223 -18.27 -6.12 16.50
N GLN A 224 -17.81 -6.45 15.29
CA GLN A 224 -18.29 -7.66 14.62
C GLN A 224 -17.99 -8.87 15.54
N PRO A 225 -18.99 -9.71 15.86
CA PRO A 225 -18.82 -10.83 16.77
C PRO A 225 -17.65 -11.72 16.32
N GLY A 226 -16.60 -11.74 17.14
CA GLY A 226 -15.33 -12.38 16.85
C GLY A 226 -14.22 -11.37 16.56
N ALA A 227 -13.61 -10.81 17.61
CA ALA A 227 -12.16 -10.60 17.53
C ALA A 227 -11.56 -12.00 17.49
N ALA A 228 -11.56 -12.63 16.30
CA ALA A 228 -10.94 -13.92 16.11
C ALA A 228 -9.53 -13.83 16.71
N ALA A 229 -9.14 -14.83 17.52
CA ALA A 229 -7.76 -14.95 17.94
C ALA A 229 -6.87 -14.77 16.69
N PRO A 230 -5.76 -14.02 16.79
CA PRO A 230 -4.95 -13.71 15.62
C PRO A 230 -4.50 -15.00 14.94
N ALA A 231 -4.25 -14.96 13.64
CA ALA A 231 -3.82 -16.11 12.87
C ALA A 231 -2.35 -15.95 12.47
N ILE A 232 -1.64 -17.04 12.30
CA ILE A 232 -0.34 -16.98 11.63
C ILE A 232 -0.59 -17.11 10.14
N GLY A 233 -0.14 -16.14 9.36
CA GLY A 233 -0.09 -16.23 7.90
C GLY A 233 1.30 -16.62 7.45
N VAL A 234 1.39 -17.41 6.38
CA VAL A 234 2.64 -17.78 5.71
C VAL A 234 2.48 -17.60 4.22
N ASP A 235 3.51 -17.10 3.56
CA ASP A 235 3.62 -16.98 2.10
C ASP A 235 4.88 -17.68 1.62
N ILE A 236 4.70 -18.84 0.96
CA ILE A 236 5.76 -19.66 0.36
C ILE A 236 5.93 -19.23 -1.10
N GLY A 237 6.81 -18.24 -1.31
CA GLY A 237 7.25 -17.85 -2.66
C GLY A 237 8.42 -18.70 -3.17
N GLY A 238 8.81 -18.49 -4.42
CA GLY A 238 9.94 -19.21 -5.04
C GLY A 238 11.31 -18.94 -4.39
N THR A 239 11.51 -17.75 -3.82
CA THR A 239 12.81 -17.31 -3.27
C THR A 239 12.83 -17.26 -1.75
N SER A 240 11.74 -16.82 -1.12
CA SER A 240 11.64 -16.71 0.33
C SER A 240 10.28 -17.14 0.86
N ILE A 241 10.28 -17.65 2.08
CA ILE A 241 9.09 -17.91 2.89
C ILE A 241 8.96 -16.78 3.91
N LYS A 242 7.83 -16.08 3.88
CA LYS A 242 7.49 -15.03 4.86
C LYS A 242 6.43 -15.57 5.82
N ALA A 243 6.53 -15.25 7.10
CA ALA A 243 5.49 -15.54 8.07
C ALA A 243 5.24 -14.36 9.00
N GLY A 244 4.05 -14.29 9.58
CA GLY A 244 3.72 -13.25 10.56
C GLY A 244 2.41 -13.53 11.27
N LEU A 245 2.24 -12.91 12.43
CA LEU A 245 1.00 -12.92 13.20
C LEU A 245 0.08 -11.81 12.67
N VAL A 246 -1.08 -12.19 12.17
CA VAL A 246 -2.08 -11.32 11.56
C VAL A 246 -3.27 -11.19 12.51
N ASP A 247 -3.68 -9.97 12.81
CA ASP A 247 -4.91 -9.73 13.57
C ASP A 247 -6.14 -9.64 12.65
N ALA A 248 -7.35 -9.56 13.24
CA ALA A 248 -8.60 -9.45 12.48
C ALA A 248 -8.72 -8.17 11.62
N ARG A 249 -7.81 -7.20 11.77
CA ARG A 249 -7.75 -5.98 10.95
C ARG A 249 -6.80 -6.15 9.76
N GLY A 250 -6.05 -7.26 9.69
CA GLY A 250 -5.01 -7.50 8.70
C GLY A 250 -3.65 -6.95 9.09
N LEU A 251 -3.46 -6.45 10.32
CA LEU A 251 -2.16 -5.94 10.76
C LEU A 251 -1.21 -7.11 10.99
N VAL A 252 -0.07 -7.09 10.30
CA VAL A 252 0.96 -8.11 10.42
C VAL A 252 2.02 -7.67 11.44
N THR A 253 2.23 -8.51 12.44
CA THR A 253 3.24 -8.33 13.50
C THR A 253 4.08 -9.60 13.65
N LEU A 254 5.14 -9.55 14.46
CA LEU A 254 6.00 -10.72 14.75
C LEU A 254 6.47 -11.44 13.47
N THR A 255 6.97 -10.68 12.50
CA THR A 255 7.31 -11.20 11.18
C THR A 255 8.63 -11.93 11.16
N THR A 256 8.72 -12.97 10.32
CA THR A 256 9.95 -13.66 9.96
C THR A 256 10.04 -13.81 8.45
N GLN A 257 11.27 -13.94 7.95
CA GLN A 257 11.53 -14.26 6.55
C GLN A 257 12.75 -15.17 6.49
N VAL A 258 12.63 -16.26 5.74
CA VAL A 258 13.71 -17.22 5.50
C VAL A 258 13.80 -17.55 4.00
N PRO A 259 14.94 -18.01 3.49
CA PRO A 259 15.03 -18.51 2.11
C PRO A 259 14.09 -19.72 1.92
N THR A 260 13.50 -19.84 0.73
CA THR A 260 12.70 -21.04 0.37
C THR A 260 13.59 -22.27 0.21
N ASP A 261 14.80 -22.07 -0.34
CA ASP A 261 15.75 -23.15 -0.68
C ASP A 261 15.17 -24.17 -1.67
N ALA A 262 14.59 -23.67 -2.76
CA ALA A 262 14.03 -24.49 -3.84
C ALA A 262 15.03 -25.53 -4.41
N PRO A 263 16.34 -25.24 -4.58
CA PRO A 263 17.30 -26.26 -5.02
C PRO A 263 17.45 -27.45 -4.08
N GLY A 264 17.20 -27.26 -2.77
CA GLY A 264 17.14 -28.33 -1.78
C GLY A 264 15.88 -29.19 -1.86
N GLY A 265 14.92 -28.82 -2.73
CA GLY A 265 13.68 -29.54 -2.97
C GLY A 265 12.70 -29.52 -1.79
N ARG A 266 11.68 -30.37 -1.87
CA ARG A 266 10.58 -30.48 -0.91
C ARG A 266 11.00 -30.44 0.56
N ASP A 267 12.00 -31.25 0.94
CA ASP A 267 12.37 -31.40 2.35
C ASP A 267 12.99 -30.11 2.91
N ALA A 268 13.79 -29.41 2.10
CA ALA A 268 14.37 -28.12 2.47
C ALA A 268 13.29 -27.04 2.63
N ILE A 269 12.35 -26.98 1.67
CA ILE A 269 11.20 -26.05 1.72
C ILE A 269 10.36 -26.31 2.97
N ALA A 270 10.03 -27.59 3.26
CA ALA A 270 9.26 -27.99 4.43
C ALA A 270 9.98 -27.68 5.76
N ALA A 271 11.30 -27.87 5.82
CA ALA A 271 12.09 -27.47 6.97
C ALA A 271 12.12 -25.95 7.16
N ASN A 272 12.23 -25.19 6.07
CA ASN A 272 12.25 -23.72 6.12
C ASN A 272 10.87 -23.14 6.46
N LEU A 273 9.77 -23.77 6.06
CA LEU A 273 8.42 -23.44 6.55
C LEU A 273 8.37 -23.50 8.09
N CYS A 274 8.86 -24.58 8.70
CA CYS A 274 8.93 -24.70 10.15
C CYS A 274 9.81 -23.62 10.78
N LYS A 275 10.99 -23.33 10.18
CA LYS A 275 11.89 -22.26 10.66
C LYS A 275 11.27 -20.87 10.55
N ALA A 276 10.39 -20.63 9.58
CA ALA A 276 9.68 -19.37 9.45
C ALA A 276 8.63 -19.23 10.56
N VAL A 277 7.84 -20.27 10.82
CA VAL A 277 6.69 -20.20 11.75
C VAL A 277 7.07 -20.29 13.23
N GLN A 278 8.06 -21.11 13.59
CA GLN A 278 8.43 -21.34 15.00
C GLN A 278 8.78 -20.06 15.79
N PRO A 279 9.57 -19.10 15.25
CA PRO A 279 9.84 -17.86 15.98
C PRO A 279 8.59 -17.01 16.18
N VAL A 280 7.64 -17.01 15.23
CA VAL A 280 6.36 -16.30 15.37
C VAL A 280 5.54 -16.92 16.51
N LEU A 281 5.46 -18.25 16.54
CA LEU A 281 4.80 -18.99 17.62
C LEU A 281 5.42 -18.71 18.99
N SER A 282 6.75 -18.73 19.08
CA SER A 282 7.47 -18.44 20.33
C SER A 282 7.18 -17.02 20.80
N ALA A 283 7.33 -16.03 19.91
CA ALA A 283 7.09 -14.64 20.26
C ALA A 283 5.62 -14.32 20.59
N ALA A 284 4.67 -15.04 19.99
CA ALA A 284 3.26 -14.96 20.35
C ALA A 284 3.02 -15.52 21.75
N ARG A 285 3.60 -16.69 22.07
CA ARG A 285 3.54 -17.30 23.41
C ARG A 285 4.16 -16.40 24.48
N ASP A 286 5.30 -15.78 24.21
CA ASP A 286 5.95 -14.83 25.13
C ASP A 286 5.09 -13.59 25.43
N ARG A 287 4.04 -13.35 24.64
CA ARG A 287 3.05 -12.28 24.81
C ARG A 287 1.68 -12.79 25.25
N ASP A 288 1.58 -14.05 25.69
CA ASP A 288 0.32 -14.71 26.05
C ASP A 288 -0.75 -14.69 24.93
N ILE A 289 -0.30 -14.68 23.67
CA ILE A 289 -1.18 -14.74 22.50
C ILE A 289 -1.26 -16.20 22.02
N VAL A 290 -2.48 -16.72 21.91
CA VAL A 290 -2.75 -18.03 21.30
C VAL A 290 -3.33 -17.80 19.91
N PRO A 291 -2.61 -18.15 18.82
CA PRO A 291 -3.16 -18.02 17.48
C PRO A 291 -4.33 -18.97 17.25
N ALA A 292 -5.36 -18.52 16.53
CA ALA A 292 -6.51 -19.36 16.16
C ALA A 292 -6.13 -20.50 15.18
N GLY A 293 -5.06 -20.31 14.42
CA GLY A 293 -4.63 -21.25 13.40
C GLY A 293 -3.51 -20.70 12.52
N LEU A 294 -3.20 -21.47 11.48
CA LEU A 294 -2.17 -21.23 10.49
C LEU A 294 -2.79 -21.19 9.09
N GLY A 295 -2.62 -20.09 8.37
CA GLY A 295 -2.90 -20.00 6.94
C GLY A 295 -1.60 -20.06 6.14
N ILE A 296 -1.57 -20.86 5.09
CA ILE A 296 -0.41 -20.98 4.19
C ILE A 296 -0.83 -20.65 2.76
N ALA A 297 -0.26 -19.58 2.21
CA ALA A 297 -0.20 -19.32 0.78
C ALA A 297 0.98 -20.08 0.20
N SER A 298 0.75 -20.85 -0.86
CA SER A 298 1.79 -21.60 -1.56
C SER A 298 1.68 -21.41 -3.07
N ALA A 299 2.82 -21.28 -3.73
CA ALA A 299 2.89 -21.48 -5.17
C ALA A 299 2.43 -22.90 -5.54
N GLY A 300 1.87 -23.02 -6.74
CA GLY A 300 1.24 -24.25 -7.23
C GLY A 300 -0.27 -24.27 -7.07
N ALA A 301 -0.89 -25.28 -7.66
CA ALA A 301 -2.30 -25.56 -7.58
C ALA A 301 -2.57 -26.34 -6.28
N ILE A 302 -3.45 -25.81 -5.43
CA ILE A 302 -3.77 -26.40 -4.11
C ILE A 302 -5.09 -27.14 -4.20
N ASP A 303 -5.14 -28.36 -3.69
CA ASP A 303 -6.37 -29.11 -3.55
C ASP A 303 -7.19 -28.52 -2.39
N ALA A 304 -8.41 -28.08 -2.71
CA ALA A 304 -9.28 -27.43 -1.73
C ALA A 304 -9.87 -28.40 -0.69
N GLN A 305 -9.77 -29.73 -0.88
CA GLN A 305 -10.32 -30.71 0.06
C GLN A 305 -9.37 -31.05 1.20
N ASP A 306 -8.06 -31.13 0.91
CA ASP A 306 -7.06 -31.61 1.87
C ASP A 306 -5.84 -30.69 2.02
N GLY A 307 -5.81 -29.57 1.28
CA GLY A 307 -4.73 -28.59 1.32
C GLY A 307 -3.39 -29.13 0.82
N SER A 308 -3.40 -30.20 0.02
CA SER A 308 -2.21 -30.72 -0.64
C SER A 308 -1.84 -29.88 -1.86
N VAL A 309 -0.55 -29.89 -2.22
CA VAL A 309 -0.07 -29.23 -3.44
C VAL A 309 -0.36 -30.14 -4.62
N PHE A 310 -1.55 -30.04 -5.22
CA PHE A 310 -1.98 -30.88 -6.34
C PHE A 310 -0.99 -30.84 -7.52
N ALA A 311 -0.53 -29.65 -7.90
CA ALA A 311 0.48 -29.47 -8.95
C ALA A 311 1.39 -28.29 -8.63
N ALA A 312 2.66 -28.36 -9.03
CA ALA A 312 3.61 -27.27 -8.91
C ALA A 312 4.56 -27.31 -10.11
N THR A 313 5.11 -26.16 -10.47
CA THR A 313 6.17 -26.07 -11.48
C THR A 313 7.54 -26.42 -10.87
N ASP A 314 8.56 -26.58 -11.71
CA ASP A 314 9.94 -26.81 -11.27
C ASP A 314 10.58 -25.63 -10.52
N ASN A 315 9.85 -24.51 -10.36
CA ASN A 315 10.24 -23.44 -9.45
C ASN A 315 10.29 -23.93 -7.99
N LEU A 316 9.52 -24.97 -7.63
CA LEU A 316 9.60 -25.68 -6.36
C LEU A 316 9.77 -27.19 -6.63
N PRO A 317 11.02 -27.66 -6.85
CA PRO A 317 11.30 -29.04 -7.22
C PRO A 317 10.71 -30.06 -6.24
N GLY A 318 9.92 -31.00 -6.78
CA GLY A 318 9.28 -32.05 -6.00
C GLY A 318 8.15 -31.59 -5.07
N TRP A 319 7.67 -30.35 -5.20
CA TRP A 319 6.60 -29.81 -4.33
C TRP A 319 5.22 -30.41 -4.63
N ALA A 320 4.96 -30.80 -5.88
CA ALA A 320 3.71 -31.46 -6.28
C ALA A 320 3.48 -32.78 -5.51
N GLY A 321 2.24 -33.00 -5.06
CA GLY A 321 1.82 -34.10 -4.21
C GLY A 321 2.21 -33.97 -2.73
N PHE A 322 2.74 -32.84 -2.28
CA PHE A 322 3.08 -32.64 -0.87
C PHE A 322 1.81 -32.40 -0.03
N PRO A 323 1.55 -33.18 1.04
CA PRO A 323 0.39 -33.01 1.92
C PRO A 323 0.62 -31.85 2.89
N LEU A 324 0.70 -30.63 2.36
CA LEU A 324 1.19 -29.44 3.06
C LEU A 324 0.39 -29.13 4.33
N GLN A 325 -0.95 -29.15 4.25
CA GLN A 325 -1.82 -28.92 5.40
C GLN A 325 -1.53 -29.92 6.52
N LYS A 326 -1.60 -31.22 6.22
CA LYS A 326 -1.36 -32.29 7.21
C LYS A 326 0.03 -32.20 7.82
N PHE A 327 1.05 -31.97 7.00
CA PHE A 327 2.42 -31.79 7.48
C PHE A 327 2.53 -30.63 8.48
N ALA A 328 1.93 -29.48 8.15
CA ALA A 328 1.96 -28.30 9.01
C ALA A 328 1.17 -28.52 10.32
N GLU A 329 0.00 -29.15 10.27
CA GLU A 329 -0.78 -29.50 11.47
C GLU A 329 0.04 -30.42 12.40
N GLU A 330 0.68 -31.47 11.86
CA GLU A 330 1.49 -32.41 12.64
C GLU A 330 2.75 -31.79 13.24
N ARG A 331 3.39 -30.85 12.54
CA ARG A 331 4.67 -30.24 12.96
C ARG A 331 4.51 -28.99 13.81
N LEU A 332 3.45 -28.22 13.61
CA LEU A 332 3.26 -26.91 14.23
C LEU A 332 2.11 -26.90 15.23
N GLY A 333 1.28 -27.95 15.25
CA GLY A 333 0.24 -28.14 16.26
C GLY A 333 -0.92 -27.15 16.18
N LEU A 334 -1.11 -26.51 15.02
CA LEU A 334 -2.19 -25.56 14.77
C LEU A 334 -3.14 -26.08 13.67
N PRO A 335 -4.45 -25.84 13.80
CA PRO A 335 -5.39 -25.86 12.68
C PRO A 335 -4.80 -25.16 11.46
N THR A 336 -4.68 -25.86 10.32
CA THR A 336 -4.02 -25.30 9.14
C THR A 336 -4.96 -25.25 7.93
N TRP A 337 -4.85 -24.17 7.16
CA TRP A 337 -5.49 -23.97 5.87
C TRP A 337 -4.44 -23.64 4.83
N VAL A 338 -4.64 -24.11 3.60
CA VAL A 338 -3.73 -23.85 2.49
C VAL A 338 -4.50 -23.27 1.32
N VAL A 339 -3.89 -22.29 0.65
CA VAL A 339 -4.44 -21.66 -0.54
C VAL A 339 -3.33 -21.36 -1.53
N ASN A 340 -3.70 -21.24 -2.79
CA ASN A 340 -2.79 -20.72 -3.81
C ASN A 340 -2.35 -19.28 -3.46
N ASP A 341 -1.10 -18.95 -3.75
CA ASP A 341 -0.49 -17.63 -3.54
C ASP A 341 -1.26 -16.47 -4.17
N ALA A 342 -1.71 -16.61 -5.42
CA ALA A 342 -2.48 -15.57 -6.09
C ALA A 342 -3.88 -15.41 -5.51
N HIS A 343 -4.53 -16.52 -5.13
CA HIS A 343 -5.78 -16.48 -4.37
C HIS A 343 -5.60 -15.83 -3.00
N ALA A 344 -4.48 -16.04 -2.32
CA ALA A 344 -4.16 -15.34 -1.08
C ALA A 344 -4.07 -13.82 -1.32
N ALA A 345 -3.38 -13.37 -2.38
CA ALA A 345 -3.34 -11.95 -2.71
C ALA A 345 -4.76 -11.37 -2.94
N VAL A 346 -5.66 -12.13 -3.59
CA VAL A 346 -7.07 -11.73 -3.79
C VAL A 346 -7.82 -11.66 -2.46
N LEU A 347 -7.63 -12.64 -1.57
CA LEU A 347 -8.23 -12.64 -0.24
C LEU A 347 -7.72 -11.46 0.61
N ALA A 348 -6.45 -11.09 0.46
CA ALA A 348 -5.92 -9.91 1.13
C ALA A 348 -6.62 -8.63 0.68
N GLU A 349 -6.89 -8.47 -0.62
CA GLU A 349 -7.71 -7.36 -1.11
C GLU A 349 -9.15 -7.42 -0.57
N LEU A 350 -9.76 -8.60 -0.63
CA LEU A 350 -11.14 -8.81 -0.19
C LEU A 350 -11.34 -8.44 1.28
N HIS A 351 -10.41 -8.83 2.15
CA HIS A 351 -10.56 -8.67 3.59
C HIS A 351 -9.88 -7.41 4.15
N PHE A 352 -8.79 -6.96 3.53
CA PHE A 352 -7.91 -5.93 4.11
C PHE A 352 -7.60 -4.77 3.15
N GLY A 353 -7.79 -4.94 1.84
CA GLY A 353 -7.51 -3.92 0.81
C GLY A 353 -8.75 -3.24 0.23
N LEU A 354 -8.68 -2.88 -1.05
CA LEU A 354 -9.75 -2.17 -1.78
C LEU A 354 -10.98 -3.04 -2.00
N GLY A 355 -10.79 -4.36 -2.08
CA GLY A 355 -11.85 -5.34 -2.27
C GLY A 355 -12.94 -5.28 -1.20
N ARG A 356 -12.65 -4.73 -0.02
CA ARG A 356 -13.61 -4.61 1.10
C ARG A 356 -14.85 -3.77 0.77
N SER A 357 -14.73 -2.80 -0.14
CA SER A 357 -15.84 -1.95 -0.57
C SER A 357 -16.48 -2.42 -1.88
N LEU A 358 -16.08 -3.58 -2.39
CA LEU A 358 -16.52 -4.13 -3.67
C LEU A 358 -17.21 -5.47 -3.45
N SER A 359 -18.28 -5.72 -4.19
CA SER A 359 -18.95 -7.02 -4.20
C SER A 359 -18.36 -7.92 -5.28
N ASP A 360 -18.08 -7.36 -6.45
CA ASP A 360 -17.64 -8.11 -7.63
C ASP A 360 -16.36 -7.48 -8.17
N PHE A 361 -15.22 -8.15 -8.04
CA PHE A 361 -13.94 -7.65 -8.55
C PHE A 361 -13.01 -8.77 -8.97
N VAL A 362 -12.02 -8.43 -9.77
CA VAL A 362 -10.92 -9.33 -10.15
C VAL A 362 -9.62 -8.75 -9.66
N ALA A 363 -8.77 -9.56 -9.03
CA ALA A 363 -7.40 -9.16 -8.70
C ALA A 363 -6.41 -9.95 -9.57
N ILE A 364 -5.44 -9.25 -10.13
CA ILE A 364 -4.41 -9.78 -11.04
C ILE A 364 -3.03 -9.41 -10.50
N THR A 365 -2.17 -10.41 -10.28
CA THR A 365 -0.79 -10.21 -9.87
C THR A 365 0.14 -10.50 -11.04
N ILE A 366 0.96 -9.51 -11.43
CA ILE A 366 1.86 -9.59 -12.60
C ILE A 366 3.32 -9.55 -12.14
N GLY A 367 4.03 -10.65 -12.36
CA GLY A 367 5.44 -10.80 -12.02
C GLY A 367 6.13 -11.76 -12.99
N THR A 368 6.83 -12.75 -12.44
CA THR A 368 7.38 -13.88 -13.22
C THR A 368 6.31 -14.57 -14.08
N GLY A 369 5.09 -14.64 -13.57
CA GLY A 369 3.90 -15.10 -14.27
C GLY A 369 2.68 -14.20 -13.98
N ILE A 370 1.48 -14.71 -14.30
CA ILE A 370 0.22 -14.04 -13.96
C ILE A 370 -0.59 -14.92 -13.02
N GLY A 371 -0.74 -14.43 -11.80
CA GLY A 371 -1.70 -14.94 -10.84
C GLY A 371 -2.98 -14.10 -10.81
N GLY A 372 -4.03 -14.64 -10.22
CA GLY A 372 -5.15 -13.81 -9.79
C GLY A 372 -6.32 -14.62 -9.26
N GLY A 373 -7.45 -13.95 -9.15
CA GLY A 373 -8.69 -14.54 -8.66
C GLY A 373 -9.87 -13.64 -8.94
N VAL A 374 -11.06 -14.25 -8.95
CA VAL A 374 -12.32 -13.57 -9.18
C VAL A 374 -13.12 -13.61 -7.89
N VAL A 375 -13.60 -12.46 -7.44
CA VAL A 375 -14.56 -12.33 -6.34
C VAL A 375 -15.91 -12.00 -6.95
N CYS A 376 -16.94 -12.77 -6.57
CA CYS A 376 -18.32 -12.51 -6.95
C CYS A 376 -19.22 -12.57 -5.71
N GLY A 377 -20.07 -11.57 -5.53
CA GLY A 377 -20.94 -11.44 -4.35
C GLY A 377 -20.16 -11.43 -3.02
N GLY A 378 -18.99 -10.80 -3.00
CA GLY A 378 -18.10 -10.71 -1.84
C GLY A 378 -17.39 -12.02 -1.48
N LYS A 379 -17.35 -13.00 -2.39
CA LYS A 379 -16.71 -14.31 -2.16
C LYS A 379 -15.74 -14.65 -3.27
N LEU A 380 -14.55 -15.13 -2.89
CA LEU A 380 -13.60 -15.70 -3.84
C LEU A 380 -14.22 -16.92 -4.54
N LEU A 381 -14.25 -16.89 -5.87
CA LEU A 381 -14.61 -18.05 -6.68
C LEU A 381 -13.48 -19.07 -6.65
N ARG A 382 -13.71 -20.19 -5.97
CA ARG A 382 -12.78 -21.33 -5.93
C ARG A 382 -13.04 -22.35 -7.05
N GLY A 383 -14.30 -22.47 -7.47
CA GLY A 383 -14.75 -23.51 -8.39
C GLY A 383 -14.73 -24.92 -7.76
N GLN A 384 -15.27 -25.91 -8.47
CA GLN A 384 -15.42 -27.28 -7.96
C GLN A 384 -14.10 -27.96 -7.56
N HIS A 385 -13.00 -27.57 -8.21
CA HIS A 385 -11.68 -28.19 -8.03
C HIS A 385 -10.63 -27.22 -7.45
N GLY A 386 -11.03 -26.02 -7.00
CA GLY A 386 -10.08 -25.02 -6.46
C GLY A 386 -9.31 -24.21 -7.50
N PHE A 387 -9.54 -24.42 -8.80
CA PHE A 387 -8.77 -23.76 -9.88
C PHE A 387 -9.49 -22.60 -10.58
N ALA A 388 -10.65 -22.15 -10.07
CA ALA A 388 -11.29 -20.96 -10.63
C ALA A 388 -10.41 -19.72 -10.44
N GLY A 389 -10.46 -18.79 -11.39
CA GLY A 389 -9.63 -17.59 -11.34
C GLY A 389 -8.17 -17.79 -11.77
N THR A 390 -7.82 -18.90 -12.43
CA THR A 390 -6.54 -19.11 -13.13
C THR A 390 -6.41 -18.23 -14.40
N ILE A 391 -6.65 -16.92 -14.21
CA ILE A 391 -6.84 -15.93 -15.26
C ILE A 391 -5.61 -15.74 -16.15
N GLY A 392 -4.40 -16.01 -15.65
CA GLY A 392 -3.18 -15.97 -16.46
C GLY A 392 -3.15 -16.96 -17.63
N HIS A 393 -3.92 -18.04 -17.54
CA HIS A 393 -3.90 -19.13 -18.50
C HIS A 393 -5.06 -19.14 -19.50
N HIS A 394 -5.96 -18.14 -19.45
CA HIS A 394 -6.94 -17.99 -20.53
C HIS A 394 -6.22 -17.57 -21.82
N VAL A 395 -6.69 -18.07 -22.96
CA VAL A 395 -6.05 -17.87 -24.26
C VAL A 395 -6.53 -16.55 -24.84
N ILE A 396 -5.59 -15.62 -25.08
CA ILE A 396 -5.85 -14.37 -25.82
C ILE A 396 -5.40 -14.47 -27.29
N ARG A 397 -4.58 -15.46 -27.64
CA ARG A 397 -4.05 -15.68 -28.99
C ARG A 397 -3.99 -17.16 -29.33
N GLU A 398 -4.96 -17.67 -30.06
CA GLU A 398 -4.94 -19.05 -30.53
C GLU A 398 -3.65 -19.34 -31.32
N GLY A 399 -2.99 -20.46 -31.02
CA GLY A 399 -1.72 -20.83 -31.65
C GLY A 399 -0.54 -19.89 -31.34
N GLY A 400 -0.69 -19.02 -30.34
CA GLY A 400 0.28 -17.98 -29.98
C GLY A 400 1.57 -18.48 -29.31
N LEU A 401 2.15 -17.64 -28.46
CA LEU A 401 3.41 -17.92 -27.79
C LEU A 401 3.27 -19.12 -26.82
N PRO A 402 4.33 -19.93 -26.64
CA PRO A 402 4.32 -21.00 -25.65
C PRO A 402 4.17 -20.43 -24.23
N CYS A 403 3.40 -21.11 -23.39
CA CYS A 403 3.23 -20.81 -21.97
C CYS A 403 3.80 -21.96 -21.14
N ASN A 404 4.30 -21.65 -19.95
CA ASN A 404 4.91 -22.63 -19.05
C ASN A 404 3.91 -23.68 -18.53
N CYS A 405 2.60 -23.42 -18.65
CA CYS A 405 1.57 -24.42 -18.37
C CYS A 405 1.46 -25.53 -19.43
N GLY A 406 2.26 -25.47 -20.51
CA GLY A 406 2.26 -26.44 -21.62
C GLY A 406 1.31 -26.08 -22.77
N ARG A 407 0.47 -25.05 -22.60
CA ARG A 407 -0.40 -24.53 -23.67
C ARG A 407 0.28 -23.43 -24.47
N ARG A 408 -0.42 -22.91 -25.49
CA ARG A 408 0.01 -21.77 -26.30
C ARG A 408 -1.06 -20.68 -26.26
N GLY A 409 -0.64 -19.42 -26.27
CA GLY A 409 -1.55 -18.29 -26.39
C GLY A 409 -2.12 -17.73 -25.10
N CYS A 410 -1.70 -18.25 -23.94
CA CYS A 410 -2.15 -17.78 -22.62
C CYS A 410 -1.75 -16.33 -22.38
N LEU A 411 -2.58 -15.55 -21.68
CA LEU A 411 -2.29 -14.17 -21.29
C LEU A 411 -0.89 -14.03 -20.64
N GLU A 412 -0.49 -14.96 -19.78
CA GLU A 412 0.83 -14.99 -19.13
C GLU A 412 2.02 -14.97 -20.10
N ALA A 413 1.89 -15.62 -21.27
CA ALA A 413 2.97 -15.63 -22.27
C ALA A 413 3.22 -14.22 -22.86
N TYR A 414 2.26 -13.31 -22.69
CA TYR A 414 2.26 -11.95 -23.22
C TYR A 414 2.38 -10.86 -22.15
N VAL A 415 2.03 -11.15 -20.89
CA VAL A 415 2.05 -10.17 -19.79
C VAL A 415 2.76 -10.76 -18.56
N SER A 416 4.06 -10.95 -18.66
CA SER A 416 4.95 -11.44 -17.59
C SER A 416 6.33 -10.79 -17.71
N THR A 417 7.21 -11.01 -16.72
CA THR A 417 8.63 -10.62 -16.79
C THR A 417 9.26 -11.05 -18.11
N ALA A 418 9.11 -12.33 -18.49
CA ALA A 418 9.66 -12.84 -19.74
C ALA A 418 9.07 -12.14 -20.98
N ALA A 419 7.79 -11.76 -20.94
CA ALA A 419 7.16 -11.01 -22.02
C ALA A 419 7.69 -9.58 -22.12
N LEU A 420 7.91 -8.89 -21.00
CA LEU A 420 8.49 -7.55 -20.98
C LEU A 420 9.89 -7.54 -21.60
N LEU A 421 10.74 -8.49 -21.19
CA LEU A 421 12.10 -8.62 -21.72
C LEU A 421 12.10 -8.90 -23.23
N ARG A 422 11.19 -9.76 -23.71
CA ARG A 422 11.02 -10.02 -25.15
C ARG A 422 10.61 -8.77 -25.91
N GLU A 423 9.53 -8.11 -25.49
CA GLU A 423 9.02 -6.91 -26.17
C GLU A 423 10.04 -5.76 -26.16
N TYR A 424 10.86 -5.66 -25.10
CA TYR A 424 11.96 -4.70 -25.01
C TYR A 424 13.06 -5.00 -26.05
N ARG A 425 13.49 -6.26 -26.18
CA ARG A 425 14.47 -6.68 -27.20
C ARG A 425 13.94 -6.43 -28.62
N GLU A 426 12.69 -6.79 -28.89
CA GLU A 426 12.05 -6.57 -30.19
C GLU A 426 11.98 -5.09 -30.60
N ARG A 427 12.03 -4.17 -29.63
CA ARG A 427 12.05 -2.72 -29.84
C ARG A 427 13.44 -2.11 -29.81
N GLY A 428 14.48 -2.94 -29.91
CA GLY A 428 15.88 -2.51 -29.98
C GLY A 428 16.54 -2.30 -28.62
N GLY A 429 15.89 -2.69 -27.52
CA GLY A 429 16.49 -2.72 -26.20
C GLY A 429 17.59 -3.79 -26.08
N SER A 430 18.71 -3.45 -25.44
CA SER A 430 19.79 -4.41 -25.19
C SER A 430 19.64 -5.03 -23.79
N ILE A 431 19.77 -6.36 -23.71
CA ILE A 431 19.78 -7.11 -22.46
C ILE A 431 21.09 -7.93 -22.43
N PRO A 432 21.98 -7.72 -21.44
CA PRO A 432 23.21 -8.49 -21.33
C PRO A 432 22.94 -9.98 -21.08
N ASP A 433 23.76 -10.84 -21.68
CA ASP A 433 23.67 -12.29 -21.47
C ASP A 433 23.95 -12.66 -20.01
N GLY A 434 23.19 -13.63 -19.47
CA GLY A 434 23.33 -14.12 -18.10
C GLY A 434 22.80 -13.18 -17.01
N SER A 435 22.07 -12.11 -17.38
CA SER A 435 21.44 -11.21 -16.41
C SER A 435 20.27 -11.87 -15.68
N ASP A 436 20.03 -11.45 -14.43
CA ASP A 436 18.83 -11.83 -13.68
C ASP A 436 17.58 -11.13 -14.26
N ASP A 437 16.58 -11.91 -14.65
CA ASP A 437 15.38 -11.41 -15.34
C ASP A 437 14.59 -10.40 -14.50
N ALA A 438 14.54 -10.57 -13.17
CA ALA A 438 13.82 -9.66 -12.29
C ALA A 438 14.54 -8.30 -12.18
N ALA A 439 15.87 -8.32 -12.04
CA ALA A 439 16.69 -7.11 -12.05
C ALA A 439 16.60 -6.38 -13.40
N VAL A 440 16.59 -7.10 -14.51
CA VAL A 440 16.43 -6.52 -15.86
C VAL A 440 15.03 -5.91 -16.02
N ALA A 441 13.97 -6.59 -15.57
CA ALA A 441 12.62 -6.03 -15.63
C ALA A 441 12.49 -4.73 -14.83
N LEU A 442 13.11 -4.66 -13.64
CA LEU A 442 13.20 -3.43 -12.85
C LEU A 442 13.97 -2.33 -13.59
N GLN A 443 15.07 -2.67 -14.27
CA GLN A 443 15.80 -1.71 -15.09
C GLN A 443 14.96 -1.20 -16.27
N ILE A 444 14.25 -2.10 -16.99
CA ILE A 444 13.35 -1.72 -18.09
C ILE A 444 12.22 -0.82 -17.57
N SER A 445 11.69 -1.11 -16.38
CA SER A 445 10.73 -0.25 -15.67
C SER A 445 11.29 1.18 -15.52
N GLN A 446 12.46 1.32 -14.91
CA GLN A 446 13.11 2.63 -14.73
C GLN A 446 13.36 3.36 -16.06
N LEU A 447 13.80 2.63 -17.09
CA LEU A 447 14.00 3.19 -18.43
C LEU A 447 12.69 3.66 -19.07
N ALA A 448 11.57 2.97 -18.85
CA ALA A 448 10.26 3.39 -19.34
C ALA A 448 9.82 4.70 -18.68
N ILE A 449 10.03 4.84 -17.37
CA ILE A 449 9.77 6.08 -16.62
C ILE A 449 10.63 7.22 -17.15
N ALA A 450 11.91 6.94 -17.44
CA ALA A 450 12.83 7.89 -18.06
C ALA A 450 12.53 8.20 -19.54
N GLY A 451 11.47 7.61 -20.13
CA GLY A 451 11.02 7.91 -21.49
C GLY A 451 11.78 7.18 -22.59
N SER A 452 12.54 6.12 -22.28
CA SER A 452 13.23 5.32 -23.30
C SER A 452 12.22 4.74 -24.30
N PRO A 453 12.35 5.03 -25.62
CA PRO A 453 11.37 4.59 -26.61
C PRO A 453 11.14 3.07 -26.63
N ALA A 454 12.20 2.29 -26.47
CA ALA A 454 12.11 0.83 -26.46
C ALA A 454 11.35 0.32 -25.22
N ALA A 455 11.65 0.87 -24.04
CA ALA A 455 11.02 0.47 -22.79
C ALA A 455 9.54 0.90 -22.71
N VAL A 456 9.24 2.16 -23.09
CA VAL A 456 7.86 2.66 -23.21
C VAL A 456 7.07 1.83 -24.22
N GLY A 457 7.69 1.48 -25.36
CA GLY A 457 7.07 0.63 -26.36
C GLY A 457 6.77 -0.78 -25.86
N ALA A 458 7.63 -1.35 -25.02
CA ALA A 458 7.43 -2.66 -24.42
C ALA A 458 6.26 -2.66 -23.43
N TYR A 459 6.22 -1.69 -22.50
CA TYR A 459 5.07 -1.53 -21.59
C TYR A 459 3.76 -1.26 -22.33
N ARG A 460 3.80 -0.49 -23.43
CA ARG A 460 2.61 -0.27 -24.28
C ARG A 460 2.09 -1.57 -24.89
N ALA A 461 2.98 -2.46 -25.32
CA ALA A 461 2.60 -3.77 -25.85
C ALA A 461 1.94 -4.64 -24.76
N LEU A 462 2.56 -4.73 -23.59
CA LEU A 462 2.00 -5.43 -22.43
C LEU A 462 0.63 -4.88 -22.04
N ALA A 463 0.45 -3.55 -22.07
CA ALA A 463 -0.82 -2.93 -21.75
C ALA A 463 -1.93 -3.33 -22.73
N GLY A 464 -1.61 -3.51 -24.02
CA GLY A 464 -2.57 -3.99 -25.02
C GLY A 464 -2.98 -5.44 -24.79
N TYR A 465 -2.02 -6.33 -24.54
CA TYR A 465 -2.34 -7.73 -24.23
C TYR A 465 -3.13 -7.87 -22.92
N LEU A 466 -2.78 -7.09 -21.90
CA LEU A 466 -3.51 -7.08 -20.63
C LEU A 466 -4.93 -6.55 -20.82
N ALA A 467 -5.11 -5.51 -21.64
CA ALA A 467 -6.42 -4.96 -21.93
C ALA A 467 -7.36 -5.97 -22.61
N GLU A 468 -6.85 -6.77 -23.54
CA GLU A 468 -7.61 -7.86 -24.16
C GLU A 468 -7.99 -8.94 -23.15
N GLY A 469 -7.05 -9.31 -22.27
CA GLY A 469 -7.34 -10.25 -21.20
C GLY A 469 -8.42 -9.74 -20.24
N ILE A 470 -8.35 -8.47 -19.85
CA ILE A 470 -9.36 -7.81 -19.02
C ILE A 470 -10.69 -7.71 -19.75
N ALA A 471 -10.71 -7.43 -21.06
CA ALA A 471 -11.95 -7.40 -21.84
C ALA A 471 -12.65 -8.77 -21.86
N ASN A 472 -11.89 -9.86 -21.99
CA ASN A 472 -12.44 -11.22 -21.85
C ASN A 472 -13.02 -11.46 -20.46
N ILE A 473 -12.30 -11.07 -19.42
CA ILE A 473 -12.75 -11.18 -18.02
C ILE A 473 -14.05 -10.39 -17.81
N PHE A 474 -14.13 -9.17 -18.34
CA PHE A 474 -15.31 -8.32 -18.24
C PHE A 474 -16.53 -8.98 -18.90
N ASN A 475 -16.38 -9.57 -20.09
CA ASN A 475 -17.48 -10.25 -20.77
C ASN A 475 -18.01 -11.47 -20.00
N LEU A 476 -17.19 -12.08 -19.13
CA LEU A 476 -17.55 -13.27 -18.36
C LEU A 476 -18.11 -12.94 -16.99
N PHE A 477 -17.61 -11.88 -16.34
CA PHE A 477 -17.87 -11.61 -14.92
C PHE A 477 -18.43 -10.21 -14.63
N ASP A 478 -18.35 -9.26 -15.57
CA ASP A 478 -18.78 -7.87 -15.40
C ASP A 478 -18.36 -7.25 -14.03
N PRO A 479 -17.06 -7.26 -13.68
CA PRO A 479 -16.61 -6.82 -12.36
C PRO A 479 -16.70 -5.29 -12.21
N GLU A 480 -16.89 -4.83 -10.96
CA GLU A 480 -16.84 -3.41 -10.60
C GLU A 480 -15.41 -2.86 -10.77
N ALA A 481 -14.41 -3.67 -10.44
CA ALA A 481 -13.01 -3.29 -10.54
C ALA A 481 -12.09 -4.44 -10.97
N VAL A 482 -10.97 -4.07 -11.59
CA VAL A 482 -9.81 -4.94 -11.78
C VAL A 482 -8.64 -4.33 -11.00
N LEU A 483 -8.29 -4.99 -9.89
CA LEU A 483 -7.17 -4.61 -9.05
C LEU A 483 -5.91 -5.27 -9.58
N VAL A 484 -4.85 -4.50 -9.83
CA VAL A 484 -3.61 -5.02 -10.43
C VAL A 484 -2.43 -4.78 -9.51
N SER A 485 -1.63 -5.80 -9.26
CA SER A 485 -0.44 -5.76 -8.42
C SER A 485 0.75 -6.48 -9.06
N GLY A 486 1.88 -6.53 -8.35
CA GLY A 486 3.08 -7.26 -8.72
C GLY A 486 4.19 -6.37 -9.27
N GLY A 487 5.40 -6.93 -9.35
CA GLY A 487 6.62 -6.17 -9.59
C GLY A 487 6.70 -5.46 -10.94
N LEU A 488 5.86 -5.82 -11.93
CA LEU A 488 5.78 -5.10 -13.20
C LEU A 488 4.87 -3.86 -13.14
N VAL A 489 4.04 -3.75 -12.10
CA VAL A 489 3.11 -2.64 -11.87
C VAL A 489 3.63 -1.69 -10.79
N GLU A 490 4.33 -2.23 -9.79
CA GLU A 490 5.01 -1.43 -8.77
C GLU A 490 6.00 -0.44 -9.41
N GLY A 491 5.85 0.85 -9.09
CA GLY A 491 6.63 1.94 -9.71
C GLY A 491 6.21 2.32 -11.14
N GLN A 492 5.23 1.63 -11.74
CA GLN A 492 4.75 1.88 -13.11
C GLN A 492 3.33 2.45 -13.12
N VAL A 493 3.08 3.51 -12.36
CA VAL A 493 1.73 4.07 -12.20
C VAL A 493 1.06 4.49 -13.51
N GLN A 494 1.84 4.88 -14.54
CA GLN A 494 1.30 5.24 -15.86
C GLN A 494 0.84 4.02 -16.69
N PHE A 495 1.22 2.81 -16.31
CA PHE A 495 0.82 1.58 -16.98
C PHE A 495 -0.70 1.35 -16.88
N LEU A 496 -1.28 1.53 -15.69
CA LEU A 496 -2.70 1.21 -15.45
C LEU A 496 -3.68 2.14 -16.18
N PRO A 497 -3.50 3.48 -16.22
CA PRO A 497 -4.32 4.34 -17.07
C PRO A 497 -4.23 3.97 -18.56
N CYS A 498 -3.07 3.50 -19.02
CA CYS A 498 -2.91 3.02 -20.40
C CYS A 498 -3.73 1.75 -20.65
N VAL A 499 -3.68 0.79 -19.72
CA VAL A 499 -4.51 -0.42 -19.74
C VAL A 499 -5.99 -0.05 -19.73
N ALA A 500 -6.43 0.79 -18.80
CA ALA A 500 -7.82 1.21 -18.66
C ALA A 500 -8.39 1.81 -19.97
N ARG A 501 -7.64 2.72 -20.62
CA ARG A 501 -8.04 3.29 -21.91
C ARG A 501 -8.18 2.24 -23.01
N GLN A 502 -7.27 1.27 -23.06
CA GLN A 502 -7.32 0.20 -24.06
C GLN A 502 -8.47 -0.78 -23.78
N VAL A 503 -8.72 -1.13 -22.52
CA VAL A 503 -9.89 -1.94 -22.10
C VAL A 503 -11.16 -1.28 -22.61
N ALA A 504 -11.35 0.01 -22.34
CA ALA A 504 -12.53 0.77 -22.75
C ALA A 504 -12.84 0.66 -24.25
N SER A 505 -11.80 0.59 -25.09
CA SER A 505 -11.94 0.49 -26.55
C SER A 505 -12.34 -0.91 -27.05
N LEU A 506 -12.14 -1.95 -26.23
CA LEU A 506 -12.42 -3.35 -26.58
C LEU A 506 -13.81 -3.81 -26.11
N LEU A 507 -14.44 -3.07 -25.20
CA LEU A 507 -15.72 -3.43 -24.60
C LEU A 507 -16.90 -2.97 -25.46
N HIS A 508 -17.86 -3.88 -25.71
CA HIS A 508 -19.06 -3.57 -26.49
C HIS A 508 -19.92 -2.45 -25.87
N PHE A 509 -19.98 -2.37 -24.54
CA PHE A 509 -20.70 -1.33 -23.77
C PHE A 509 -19.77 -0.42 -22.92
N GLY A 510 -18.45 -0.55 -23.07
CA GLY A 510 -17.47 0.05 -22.15
C GLY A 510 -17.45 1.56 -22.09
N SER A 511 -17.89 2.23 -23.16
CA SER A 511 -18.01 3.70 -23.18
C SER A 511 -19.05 4.25 -22.19
N LYS A 512 -19.95 3.39 -21.67
CA LYS A 512 -20.99 3.77 -20.69
C LYS A 512 -20.75 3.18 -19.30
N ARG A 513 -20.23 1.95 -19.21
CA ARG A 513 -19.94 1.24 -17.96
C ARG A 513 -18.71 0.37 -18.17
N GLN A 514 -17.64 0.65 -17.45
CA GLN A 514 -16.36 -0.04 -17.53
C GLN A 514 -15.88 -0.37 -16.11
N PRO A 515 -15.07 -1.43 -15.94
CA PRO A 515 -14.50 -1.73 -14.64
C PRO A 515 -13.46 -0.66 -14.28
N CYS A 516 -13.35 -0.33 -13.01
CA CYS A 516 -12.25 0.50 -12.53
C CYS A 516 -10.95 -0.33 -12.54
N VAL A 517 -10.01 -0.02 -13.43
CA VAL A 517 -8.67 -0.64 -13.44
C VAL A 517 -7.73 0.20 -12.59
N GLN A 518 -7.28 -0.33 -11.46
CA GLN A 518 -6.47 0.41 -10.50
C GLN A 518 -5.48 -0.50 -9.77
N ALA A 519 -4.50 0.11 -9.09
CA ALA A 519 -3.52 -0.64 -8.33
C ALA A 519 -4.17 -1.31 -7.12
N ALA A 520 -3.73 -2.54 -6.81
CA ALA A 520 -4.09 -3.20 -5.57
C ALA A 520 -3.44 -2.47 -4.36
N GLN A 521 -4.07 -2.57 -3.18
CA GLN A 521 -3.62 -1.89 -1.95
C GLN A 521 -3.06 -2.84 -0.88
N ALA A 522 -3.31 -4.14 -0.99
CA ALA A 522 -2.70 -5.14 -0.16
C ALA A 522 -1.18 -5.12 -0.41
N GLY A 523 -0.44 -4.59 0.56
CA GLY A 523 0.99 -4.33 0.45
C GLY A 523 1.87 -5.58 0.47
N LEU A 524 3.12 -5.43 0.91
CA LEU A 524 4.17 -6.46 0.87
C LEU A 524 3.78 -7.82 1.50
N PHE A 525 2.83 -7.82 2.42
CA PHE A 525 2.36 -9.00 3.15
C PHE A 525 1.01 -9.54 2.63
N ALA A 526 0.58 -9.18 1.42
CA ALA A 526 -0.68 -9.67 0.86
C ALA A 526 -0.82 -11.19 0.93
N GLY A 527 0.21 -11.96 0.56
CA GLY A 527 0.17 -13.43 0.68
C GLY A 527 -0.04 -13.91 2.13
N VAL A 528 0.67 -13.30 3.09
CA VAL A 528 0.55 -13.61 4.53
C VAL A 528 -0.83 -13.24 5.07
N GLN A 529 -1.33 -12.04 4.75
CA GLN A 529 -2.63 -11.56 5.17
C GLN A 529 -3.75 -12.43 4.60
N GLY A 530 -3.70 -12.68 3.29
CA GLY A 530 -4.67 -13.50 2.57
C GLY A 530 -4.73 -14.92 3.10
N ALA A 531 -3.58 -15.55 3.35
CA ALA A 531 -3.53 -16.87 3.94
C ALA A 531 -4.18 -16.89 5.34
N ALA A 532 -3.84 -15.91 6.19
CA ALA A 532 -4.41 -15.78 7.52
C ALA A 532 -5.93 -15.56 7.52
N SER A 533 -6.48 -14.90 6.49
CA SER A 533 -7.92 -14.64 6.39
C SER A 533 -8.76 -15.93 6.38
N LEU A 534 -8.24 -17.04 5.84
CA LEU A 534 -8.91 -18.35 5.85
C LEU A 534 -9.20 -18.85 7.25
N VAL A 535 -8.30 -18.56 8.20
CA VAL A 535 -8.46 -18.91 9.61
C VAL A 535 -9.63 -18.14 10.21
N PHE A 536 -9.80 -16.87 9.81
CA PHE A 536 -10.89 -16.02 10.28
C PHE A 536 -12.23 -16.42 9.66
N GLU A 537 -12.24 -16.88 8.41
CA GLU A 537 -13.45 -17.41 7.77
C GLU A 537 -13.88 -18.76 8.35
N GLY A 538 -12.93 -19.53 8.91
CA GLY A 538 -13.18 -20.86 9.47
C GLY A 538 -13.55 -21.92 8.43
N VAL A 539 -13.34 -21.64 7.14
CA VAL A 539 -13.70 -22.53 6.02
C VAL A 539 -12.53 -23.46 5.73
N ARG A 540 -12.60 -24.71 6.19
CA ARG A 540 -11.68 -25.80 5.80
C ARG A 540 -12.07 -26.39 4.46
#